data_AF-K2NY08-F1
#
_entry.id   AF-K2NY08-F1
#
_cell.length_a   1.000
_cell.length_b   1.000
_cell.length_c   1.000
_cell.angle_alpha   90.00
_cell.angle_beta   90.00
_cell.angle_gamma   90.00
#
_symmetry.space_group_name_H-M   'P 1'
#
loop_
_entity.id
_entity.type
_entity.pdbx_description
1 polymer ?
#
loop_
_entity_poly.entity_id
_entity_poly.type
_entity_poly.pdbx_seq_one_letter_code
_entity_poly.pdbx_strand_id
1 'polypeptide(L)'
;MDRNFARALPLVLKHEGGWADNPKDPGGATMNGVTLATFRRYVKADASKADLRAISDDQVATVYYRHYWAAVNAQALPSGIDYAVFDFAVNSGPARAARYLQSIAGVSVDGRVGPQT
;
A
#
# COMPACT_ATOMS: atom_id res chain seq x y z
N MET A 1 7.56 -4.23 17.03
CA MET A 1 6.87 -2.92 17.00
C MET A 1 7.22 -2.28 15.68
N ASP A 2 6.21 -1.85 14.91
CA ASP A 2 6.38 -1.40 13.53
C ASP A 2 6.96 0.02 13.50
N ARG A 3 8.30 0.10 13.52
CA ARG A 3 9.04 1.32 13.90
C ARG A 3 8.93 2.45 12.88
N ASN A 4 8.74 2.13 11.60
CA ASN A 4 8.90 3.09 10.51
C ASN A 4 7.62 3.40 9.74
N PHE A 5 6.56 2.60 9.85
CA PHE A 5 5.33 2.85 9.09
C PHE A 5 4.76 4.27 9.31
N ALA A 6 4.68 4.72 10.56
CA ALA A 6 4.18 6.05 10.90
C ALA A 6 5.03 7.20 10.29
N ARG A 7 6.32 6.94 10.01
CA ARG A 7 7.22 7.90 9.36
C ARG A 7 7.16 7.80 7.83
N ALA A 8 6.94 6.59 7.31
CA ALA A 8 6.90 6.31 5.88
C ALA A 8 5.58 6.75 5.23
N LEU A 9 4.45 6.54 5.90
CA LEU A 9 3.12 6.81 5.35
C LEU A 9 2.97 8.28 4.89
N PRO A 10 3.33 9.31 5.68
CA PRO A 10 3.20 10.70 5.22
C PRO A 10 4.07 11.03 3.99
N LEU A 11 5.21 10.36 3.82
CA LEU A 11 6.10 10.58 2.68
C LEU A 11 5.49 10.06 1.37
N VAL A 12 4.85 8.90 1.43
CA VAL A 12 4.11 8.33 0.29
C VAL A 12 2.87 9.15 -0.01
N LEU A 13 2.06 9.48 1.01
CA LEU A 13 0.82 10.24 0.84
C LEU A 13 1.03 11.66 0.32
N LYS A 14 2.24 12.22 0.43
CA LYS A 14 2.56 13.56 -0.11
C LYS A 14 2.26 13.70 -1.60
N HIS A 15 2.32 12.60 -2.35
CA HIS A 15 2.06 12.58 -3.79
C HIS A 15 0.62 12.17 -4.13
N GLU A 16 -0.16 11.74 -3.15
CA GLU A 16 -1.53 11.26 -3.36
C GLU A 16 -2.51 12.42 -3.48
N GLY A 17 -3.44 12.29 -4.44
CA GLY A 17 -4.49 13.27 -4.68
C GLY A 17 -5.74 13.03 -3.84
N GLY A 18 -6.69 13.97 -3.92
CA GLY A 18 -8.01 13.82 -3.32
C GLY A 18 -8.95 12.93 -4.13
N TRP A 19 -10.24 13.24 -4.09
CA TRP A 19 -11.27 12.44 -4.76
C TRP A 19 -11.08 12.39 -6.29
N ALA A 20 -11.12 11.18 -6.84
CA ALA A 20 -11.21 10.92 -8.27
C ALA A 20 -12.26 9.82 -8.53
N ASP A 21 -13.08 9.97 -9.57
CA ASP A 21 -14.05 8.96 -9.98
C ASP A 21 -14.26 9.10 -11.49
N ASN A 22 -13.36 8.47 -12.25
CA ASN A 22 -13.42 8.48 -13.70
C ASN A 22 -14.12 7.20 -14.19
N PRO A 23 -15.25 7.31 -14.93
CA PRO A 23 -15.96 6.14 -15.46
C PRO A 23 -15.14 5.24 -16.38
N LYS A 24 -14.05 5.75 -16.96
CA LYS A 24 -13.14 5.00 -17.84
C LYS A 24 -11.93 4.42 -17.09
N ASP A 25 -11.76 4.76 -15.82
CA ASP A 25 -10.65 4.27 -15.02
C ASP A 25 -11.05 2.91 -14.38
N PRO A 26 -10.30 1.83 -14.64
CA PRO A 26 -10.56 0.53 -14.03
C PRO A 26 -10.48 0.56 -12.49
N GLY A 27 -9.75 1.52 -11.89
CA GLY A 27 -9.68 1.71 -10.43
C GLY A 27 -10.96 2.28 -9.81
N GLY A 28 -11.79 2.94 -10.62
CA GLY A 28 -13.03 3.58 -10.19
C GLY A 28 -12.84 4.68 -9.14
N ALA A 29 -13.86 4.87 -8.31
CA ALA A 29 -13.85 5.83 -7.22
C ALA A 29 -12.65 5.63 -6.28
N THR A 30 -11.87 6.70 -6.09
CA THR A 30 -10.62 6.74 -5.33
C THR A 30 -10.58 7.99 -4.46
N MET A 31 -10.06 7.86 -3.24
CA MET A 31 -9.83 8.97 -2.30
C MET A 31 -8.49 8.75 -1.58
N ASN A 32 -7.56 9.71 -1.66
CA ASN A 32 -6.24 9.60 -1.02
C ASN A 32 -5.51 8.29 -1.40
N GLY A 33 -5.51 7.94 -2.69
CA GLY A 33 -4.93 6.69 -3.22
C GLY A 33 -5.70 5.40 -2.88
N VAL A 34 -6.76 5.47 -2.07
CA VAL A 34 -7.60 4.32 -1.70
C VAL A 34 -8.76 4.17 -2.67
N THR A 35 -8.83 3.05 -3.39
CA THR A 35 -9.99 2.72 -4.25
C THR A 35 -11.14 2.15 -3.43
N LEU A 36 -12.37 2.23 -3.95
CA LEU A 36 -13.54 1.62 -3.30
C LEU A 36 -13.36 0.12 -3.07
N ALA A 37 -12.67 -0.57 -3.98
CA ALA A 37 -12.39 -1.99 -3.84
C ALA A 37 -11.44 -2.29 -2.67
N THR A 38 -10.36 -1.53 -2.52
CA THR A 38 -9.42 -1.73 -1.40
C THR A 38 -10.03 -1.30 -0.08
N PHE A 39 -10.80 -0.21 -0.06
CA PHE A 39 -11.55 0.22 1.13
C PHE A 39 -12.54 -0.84 1.60
N ARG A 40 -13.30 -1.44 0.68
CA ARG A 40 -14.20 -2.55 1.00
C ARG A 40 -13.47 -3.75 1.56
N ARG A 41 -12.34 -4.10 0.96
CA ARG A 41 -11.54 -5.26 1.36
C ARG A 41 -10.95 -5.12 2.77
N TYR A 42 -10.49 -3.93 3.15
CA TYR A 42 -9.68 -3.77 4.36
C TYR A 42 -10.36 -3.01 5.50
N VAL A 43 -11.45 -2.27 5.22
CA VAL A 43 -12.11 -1.40 6.21
C VAL A 43 -13.60 -1.72 6.34
N LYS A 44 -14.39 -1.58 5.26
CA LYS A 44 -15.86 -1.71 5.31
C LYS A 44 -16.43 -2.39 4.06
N ALA A 45 -16.72 -3.69 4.15
CA ALA A 45 -17.08 -4.54 3.00
C ALA A 45 -18.24 -4.04 2.14
N ASP A 46 -19.23 -3.39 2.76
CA ASP A 46 -20.43 -2.85 2.11
C ASP A 46 -20.33 -1.35 1.80
N ALA A 47 -19.14 -0.75 1.90
CA ALA A 47 -18.95 0.69 1.73
C ALA A 47 -19.51 1.22 0.40
N SER A 48 -20.11 2.40 0.45
CA SER A 48 -20.53 3.20 -0.68
C SER A 48 -19.42 4.19 -1.12
N LYS A 49 -19.64 4.88 -2.24
CA LYS A 49 -18.78 6.01 -2.65
C LYS A 49 -18.80 7.15 -1.63
N ALA A 50 -19.91 7.34 -0.91
CA ALA A 50 -20.02 8.36 0.13
C ALA A 50 -19.17 7.98 1.35
N ASP A 51 -19.18 6.71 1.76
CA ASP A 51 -18.29 6.21 2.81
C ASP A 51 -16.81 6.41 2.44
N LEU A 52 -16.44 6.11 1.18
CA LEU A 52 -15.07 6.33 0.71
C LEU A 52 -14.67 7.81 0.70
N ARG A 53 -15.58 8.71 0.30
CA ARG A 53 -15.31 10.17 0.37
C ARG A 53 -15.09 10.66 1.79
N ALA A 54 -15.72 10.03 2.77
CA ALA A 54 -15.61 10.35 4.19
C ALA A 54 -14.55 9.49 4.90
N ILE A 55 -13.60 8.90 4.16
CA ILE A 55 -12.53 8.10 4.74
C ILE A 55 -11.69 8.92 5.72
N SER A 56 -11.46 8.37 6.90
CA SER A 56 -10.59 8.97 7.93
C SER A 56 -9.12 8.60 7.72
N ASP A 57 -8.21 9.38 8.28
CA ASP A 57 -6.76 9.13 8.21
C ASP A 57 -6.39 7.73 8.77
N ASP A 58 -7.05 7.29 9.84
CA ASP A 58 -6.83 5.95 10.42
C ASP A 58 -7.26 4.83 9.46
N GLN A 59 -8.33 5.06 8.69
CA GLN A 59 -8.80 4.10 7.69
C GLN A 59 -7.89 4.10 6.46
N VAL A 60 -7.39 5.26 6.03
CA VAL A 60 -6.34 5.35 5.00
C VAL A 60 -5.12 4.56 5.48
N ALA A 61 -4.62 4.84 6.69
CA ALA A 61 -3.48 4.14 7.28
C ALA A 61 -3.72 2.62 7.35
N THR A 62 -4.93 2.18 7.70
CA THR A 62 -5.31 0.76 7.71
C THR A 62 -5.16 0.12 6.33
N VAL A 63 -5.64 0.77 5.27
CA VAL A 63 -5.51 0.27 3.90
C VAL A 63 -4.03 0.22 3.51
N TYR A 64 -3.27 1.30 3.72
CA TYR A 64 -1.86 1.36 3.33
C TYR A 64 -1.01 0.34 4.07
N TYR A 65 -1.26 0.16 5.36
CA TYR A 65 -0.59 -0.82 6.19
C TYR A 65 -0.84 -2.23 5.67
N ARG A 66 -2.11 -2.61 5.53
CA ARG A 66 -2.49 -4.00 5.20
C ARG A 66 -2.20 -4.34 3.75
N HIS A 67 -2.47 -3.41 2.83
CA HIS A 67 -2.38 -3.69 1.41
C HIS A 67 -0.97 -3.59 0.86
N TYR A 68 -0.15 -2.66 1.36
CA TYR A 68 1.17 -2.38 0.80
C TYR A 68 2.28 -2.71 1.80
N TRP A 69 2.30 -2.10 3.00
CA TRP A 69 3.40 -2.26 3.96
C TRP A 69 3.59 -3.71 4.43
N ALA A 70 2.54 -4.30 5.00
CA ALA A 70 2.57 -5.68 5.51
C ALA A 70 2.64 -6.71 4.37
N ALA A 71 2.10 -6.39 3.18
CA ALA A 71 2.11 -7.28 2.02
C ALA A 71 3.52 -7.53 1.46
N VAL A 72 4.44 -6.60 1.67
CA VAL A 72 5.88 -6.76 1.34
C VAL A 72 6.74 -7.00 2.57
N ASN A 73 6.12 -7.30 3.73
CA ASN A 73 6.79 -7.52 5.00
C ASN A 73 7.78 -6.39 5.37
N ALA A 74 7.42 -5.14 5.07
CA ALA A 74 8.30 -3.99 5.25
C ALA A 74 8.79 -3.83 6.69
N GLN A 75 8.00 -4.23 7.68
CA GLN A 75 8.37 -4.21 9.10
C GLN A 75 9.59 -5.09 9.45
N ALA A 76 9.92 -6.07 8.60
CA ALA A 76 11.06 -6.96 8.77
C ALA A 76 12.31 -6.48 8.00
N LEU A 77 12.15 -5.49 7.11
CA LEU A 77 13.24 -4.98 6.28
C LEU A 77 14.08 -3.94 7.03
N PRO A 78 15.36 -3.76 6.65
CA PRO A 78 16.19 -2.68 7.17
C PRO A 78 15.57 -1.30 6.90
N SER A 79 15.83 -0.35 7.79
CA SER A 79 15.36 1.03 7.61
C SER A 79 15.90 1.63 6.30
N GLY A 80 15.02 2.29 5.56
CA GLY A 80 15.29 2.82 4.22
C GLY A 80 14.90 1.84 3.11
N ILE A 81 15.19 0.55 3.28
CA ILE A 81 14.72 -0.49 2.35
C ILE A 81 13.22 -0.73 2.55
N ASP A 82 12.76 -0.76 3.80
CA ASP A 82 11.34 -0.80 4.15
C ASP A 82 10.52 0.28 3.43
N TYR A 83 10.99 1.53 3.47
CA TYR A 83 10.38 2.66 2.79
C TYR A 83 10.45 2.52 1.27
N ALA A 84 11.63 2.23 0.70
CA ALA A 84 11.78 2.13 -0.75
C ALA A 84 10.89 1.03 -1.35
N VAL A 85 10.80 -0.13 -0.69
CA VAL A 85 9.97 -1.25 -1.13
C VAL A 85 8.49 -0.93 -0.92
N PHE A 86 8.12 -0.26 0.18
CA PHE A 86 6.76 0.21 0.41
C PHE A 86 6.29 1.23 -0.63
N ASP A 87 7.09 2.26 -0.92
CA ASP A 87 6.81 3.25 -1.95
C ASP A 87 6.65 2.59 -3.33
N PHE A 88 7.54 1.64 -3.65
CA PHE A 88 7.42 0.89 -4.89
C PHE A 88 6.16 0.02 -4.91
N ALA A 89 5.78 -0.59 -3.79
CA ALA A 89 4.55 -1.37 -3.68
C ALA A 89 3.30 -0.53 -3.90
N VAL A 90 3.28 0.72 -3.45
CA VAL A 90 2.19 1.67 -3.68
C VAL A 90 2.10 2.03 -5.16
N ASN A 91 3.22 2.41 -5.78
CA ASN A 91 3.26 2.88 -7.17
C ASN A 91 3.09 1.76 -8.22
N SER A 92 3.46 0.52 -7.90
CA SER A 92 3.56 -0.57 -8.88
C SER A 92 2.99 -1.90 -8.43
N GLY A 93 2.41 -1.95 -7.23
CA GLY A 93 1.79 -3.14 -6.66
C GLY A 93 2.76 -3.97 -5.80
N PRO A 94 2.29 -4.55 -4.67
CA PRO A 94 3.13 -5.31 -3.73
C PRO A 94 3.88 -6.49 -4.36
N ALA A 95 3.21 -7.23 -5.24
CA ALA A 95 3.80 -8.41 -5.88
C ALA A 95 5.00 -8.04 -6.77
N ARG A 96 4.94 -6.90 -7.47
CA ARG A 96 6.06 -6.44 -8.29
C ARG A 96 7.21 -5.97 -7.40
N ALA A 97 6.92 -5.16 -6.38
CA ALA A 97 7.93 -4.67 -5.44
C ALA A 97 8.69 -5.82 -4.75
N ALA A 98 7.97 -6.83 -4.25
CA ALA A 98 8.56 -8.01 -3.62
C ALA A 98 9.50 -8.78 -4.57
N ARG A 99 9.06 -9.03 -5.82
CA ARG A 99 9.89 -9.74 -6.81
C ARG A 99 11.13 -8.97 -7.19
N TYR A 100 11.04 -7.64 -7.31
CA TYR A 100 12.21 -6.80 -7.61
C TYR A 100 13.21 -6.79 -6.45
N LEU A 101 12.73 -6.68 -5.21
CA LEU A 101 13.59 -6.79 -4.02
C LEU A 101 14.37 -8.11 -4.03
N GLN A 102 13.69 -9.23 -4.26
CA GLN A 102 14.31 -10.56 -4.32
C GLN A 102 15.36 -10.68 -5.43
N SER A 103 15.05 -10.18 -6.64
CA SER A 103 16.00 -10.16 -7.76
C SER A 103 17.26 -9.35 -7.42
N ILE A 104 17.10 -8.19 -6.77
CA ILE A 104 18.23 -7.33 -6.37
C ILE A 104 19.07 -8.00 -5.27
N ALA A 105 18.43 -8.68 -4.32
CA ALA A 105 19.10 -9.40 -3.24
C ALA A 105 19.80 -10.69 -3.71
N GLY A 106 19.55 -11.15 -4.94
CA GLY A 106 20.15 -12.36 -5.50
C GLY A 106 19.57 -13.66 -4.93
N VAL A 107 18.30 -13.64 -4.50
CA VAL A 107 17.59 -14.77 -3.89
C VAL A 107 16.49 -15.30 -4.82
N SER A 108 15.83 -16.40 -4.43
CA SER A 108 14.71 -16.96 -5.21
C SER A 108 13.55 -15.95 -5.33
N VAL A 109 13.01 -15.80 -6.55
CA VAL A 109 11.98 -14.80 -6.88
C VAL A 109 10.58 -15.42 -6.83
N ASP A 110 10.06 -15.64 -5.64
CA ASP A 110 8.71 -16.20 -5.41
C ASP A 110 7.63 -15.11 -5.18
N GLY A 111 8.05 -13.86 -4.98
CA GLY A 111 7.18 -12.72 -4.70
C GLY A 111 6.67 -12.63 -3.26
N ARG A 112 7.26 -13.39 -2.32
CA ARG A 112 6.94 -13.39 -0.89
C ARG A 112 8.17 -13.02 -0.07
N VAL A 113 8.14 -11.83 0.52
CA VAL A 113 9.23 -11.36 1.38
C VAL A 113 9.20 -12.11 2.71
N GLY A 114 10.14 -13.01 2.91
CA GLY A 114 10.28 -13.85 4.11
C GLY A 114 11.75 -13.99 4.54
N PRO A 115 12.10 -14.91 5.46
CA PRO A 115 13.46 -15.00 6.01
C PRO A 115 14.59 -15.27 5.01
N GLN A 116 14.25 -15.73 3.81
CA GLN A 116 15.21 -15.96 2.72
C GLN A 116 15.36 -14.76 1.78
N THR A 117 14.51 -13.73 1.91
CA THR A 117 14.61 -12.44 1.22
C THR A 117 15.36 -11.46 2.10
#